data_AF-A0A3M5W5C9-F1
#
_entry.id   AF-A0A3M5W5C9-F1
#
_cell.length_a   1.000
_cell.length_b   1.000
_cell.length_c   1.000
_cell.angle_alpha   90.00
_cell.angle_beta   90.00
_cell.angle_gamma   90.00
#
_symmetry.space_group_name_H-M   'P 1'
#
loop_
_entity.id
_entity.type
_entity.pdbx_description
1 polymer ?
#
loop_
_entity_poly.entity_id
_entity_poly.type
_entity_poly.pdbx_seq_one_letter_code
_entity_poly.pdbx_strand_id
1 'polypeptide(L)'
;MDFTDAVGKAVSYPQGGFIFGYSVGDPVTVLYLGEAPSSTAIIEDQGALWGVSLLTGLFAIVFTAGGGYHMAAWVRRRRMAR
;
A
#
# COMPACT_ATOMS: atom_id res chain seq x y z
N MET A 1 6.26 13.62 10.79
CA MET A 1 5.42 14.08 11.90
C MET A 1 6.05 13.55 13.16
N ASP A 2 6.22 14.36 14.19
CA ASP A 2 6.78 13.90 15.45
C ASP A 2 5.65 13.83 16.47
N PHE A 3 5.58 12.73 17.22
CA PHE A 3 4.59 12.56 18.27
C PHE A 3 5.27 12.06 19.55
N THR A 4 4.62 12.31 20.69
CA THR A 4 5.06 11.80 21.97
C THR A 4 4.25 10.56 22.30
N ASP A 5 4.93 9.45 22.58
CA ASP A 5 4.24 8.23 22.99
C ASP A 5 3.67 8.34 24.41
N ALA A 6 2.91 7.32 24.85
CA ALA A 6 2.28 7.29 26.17
C ALA A 6 3.27 7.37 27.36
N VAL A 7 4.57 7.19 27.12
CA VAL A 7 5.64 7.19 28.12
C VAL A 7 6.50 8.45 28.05
N GLY A 8 6.13 9.42 27.20
CA GLY A 8 6.83 10.70 27.06
C GLY A 8 7.98 10.70 26.06
N LYS A 9 8.18 9.62 25.29
CA LYS A 9 9.28 9.52 24.32
C LYS A 9 8.88 10.18 23.01
N ALA A 10 9.77 11.02 22.48
CA ALA A 10 9.62 11.57 21.13
C ALA A 10 9.88 10.48 20.08
N VAL A 11 8.89 10.24 19.23
CA VAL A 11 8.94 9.30 18.13
C VAL A 11 8.74 10.07 16.83
N SER A 12 9.71 9.95 15.92
CA SER A 12 9.54 10.48 14.57
C SER A 12 8.82 9.44 13.72
N TYR A 13 7.65 9.81 13.20
CA TYR A 13 6.87 8.95 12.31
C TYR A 13 7.61 8.79 10.98
N PRO A 14 8.00 7.58 10.58
CA PRO A 14 8.56 7.35 9.27
C PRO A 14 7.47 7.66 8.24
N GLN A 15 7.71 8.63 7.36
CA GLN A 15 6.75 9.06 6.33
C GLN A 15 6.60 8.01 5.20
N GLY A 16 6.45 6.74 5.56
CA GLY A 16 6.27 5.62 4.64
C GLY A 16 4.79 5.23 4.52
N GLY A 17 4.40 4.79 3.34
CA GLY A 17 3.04 4.33 3.04
C GLY A 17 2.27 5.28 2.12
N PHE A 18 1.15 4.79 1.59
CA PHE A 18 0.23 5.57 0.77
C PHE A 18 -0.70 6.38 1.68
N ILE A 19 -0.19 7.49 2.21
CA ILE A 19 -0.92 8.41 3.08
C ILE A 19 -1.46 9.54 2.20
N PHE A 20 -2.79 9.56 1.98
CA PHE A 20 -3.45 10.54 1.14
C PHE A 20 -4.62 11.19 1.89
N GLY A 21 -4.98 12.42 1.51
CA GLY A 21 -6.21 13.07 2.01
C GLY A 21 -6.10 13.76 3.36
N TYR A 22 -4.90 13.85 3.95
CA TYR A 22 -4.66 14.59 5.19
C TYR A 22 -4.08 15.98 4.92
N SER A 23 -4.61 16.97 5.63
CA SER A 23 -4.09 18.33 5.69
C SER A 23 -3.26 18.53 6.96
N VAL A 24 -2.35 19.51 6.92
CA VAL A 24 -1.60 19.90 8.12
C VAL A 24 -2.58 20.40 9.18
N GLY A 25 -2.58 19.75 10.34
CA GLY A 25 -3.47 20.07 11.46
C GLY A 25 -4.62 19.07 11.66
N ASP A 26 -4.83 18.13 10.75
CA ASP A 26 -5.84 17.08 10.94
C ASP A 26 -5.43 16.14 12.09
N PRO A 27 -6.37 15.77 12.98
CA PRO A 27 -6.11 14.77 14.02
C PRO A 27 -5.95 13.39 13.39
N VAL A 28 -4.92 12.64 13.81
CA VAL A 28 -4.65 11.28 13.34
C VAL A 28 -4.42 10.34 14.52
N THR A 29 -4.93 9.11 14.42
CA THR A 29 -4.60 8.03 15.36
C THR A 29 -3.42 7.24 14.79
N VAL A 30 -2.39 7.02 15.60
CA VAL A 30 -1.18 6.29 15.20
C VAL A 30 -1.10 4.99 15.99
N LEU A 31 -1.01 3.88 15.29
CA LEU A 31 -0.77 2.55 15.85
C LEU A 31 0.73 2.23 15.78
N TYR A 32 1.29 1.68 16.84
CA TYR A 32 2.69 1.27 16.89
C TYR A 32 2.86 0.10 17.87
N LEU A 33 3.91 -0.71 17.67
CA LEU A 33 4.35 -1.70 18.65
C LEU A 33 5.21 -1.00 19.71
N GLY A 34 4.87 -1.19 20.99
CA GLY A 34 5.59 -0.56 22.10
C GLY A 34 7.08 -0.90 22.16
N GLU A 35 7.46 -2.07 21.64
CA GLU A 35 8.85 -2.55 21.58
C GLU A 35 9.70 -1.78 20.56
N ALA A 36 9.09 -1.27 19.48
CA ALA A 36 9.78 -0.57 18.40
C ALA A 36 8.90 0.54 17.76
N PRO A 37 8.62 1.63 18.49
CA PRO A 37 7.64 2.63 18.06
C PRO A 37 8.01 3.34 16.75
N SER A 38 9.29 3.67 16.58
CA SER A 38 9.79 4.43 15.42
C SER A 38 9.80 3.64 14.12
N SER A 39 9.83 2.30 14.16
CA SER A 39 9.85 1.46 12.96
C SER A 39 8.48 0.89 12.61
N THR A 40 7.51 0.95 13.52
CA THR A 40 6.20 0.30 13.37
C THR A 40 5.03 1.28 13.39
N ALA A 41 5.28 2.57 13.61
CA ALA A 41 4.25 3.58 13.59
C ALA A 41 3.56 3.64 12.21
N ILE A 42 2.24 3.46 12.22
CA ILE A 42 1.37 3.56 11.06
C ILE A 42 0.09 4.31 11.44
N ILE A 43 -0.39 5.19 10.57
CA ILE A 43 -1.68 5.87 10.78
C ILE A 43 -2.81 4.83 10.64
N GLU A 44 -3.78 4.87 11.55
CA GLU A 44 -5.00 4.06 11.52
C GLU A 44 -5.94 4.57 10.42
N ASP A 45 -5.54 4.38 9.17
CA ASP A 45 -6.31 4.73 7.99
C ASP A 45 -6.35 3.57 7.00
N GLN A 46 -7.51 3.38 6.37
CA GLN A 46 -7.69 2.29 5.42
C GLN A 46 -6.77 2.42 4.21
N GLY A 47 -6.49 3.64 3.74
CA GLY A 47 -5.55 3.90 2.66
C GLY A 47 -4.10 3.61 3.06
N ALA A 48 -3.70 4.04 4.26
CA ALA A 48 -2.38 3.75 4.80
C ALA A 48 -2.14 2.24 4.99
N LEU A 49 -3.16 1.50 5.44
CA LEU A 49 -3.08 0.06 5.68
C LEU A 49 -3.15 -0.78 4.40
N TRP A 50 -4.04 -0.44 3.46
CA TRP A 50 -4.39 -1.30 2.33
C TRP A 50 -3.99 -0.77 0.96
N GLY A 51 -3.56 0.49 0.83
CA GLY A 51 -3.30 1.13 -0.45
C GLY A 51 -2.28 0.37 -1.31
N VAL A 52 -1.16 -0.07 -0.72
CA VAL A 52 -0.13 -0.84 -1.44
C VAL A 52 -0.67 -2.20 -1.89
N SER A 53 -1.39 -2.90 -1.02
CA SER A 53 -1.96 -4.22 -1.29
C SER A 53 -3.01 -4.15 -2.41
N LEU A 54 -3.89 -3.14 -2.37
CA LEU A 54 -4.91 -2.92 -3.40
C LEU A 54 -4.28 -2.57 -4.76
N LEU A 55 -3.30 -1.66 -4.78
CA LEU A 55 -2.58 -1.29 -6.01
C LEU A 55 -1.87 -2.50 -6.63
N THR A 56 -1.19 -3.29 -5.79
CA THR A 56 -0.49 -4.50 -6.24
C THR A 56 -1.48 -5.54 -6.78
N GLY A 57 -2.62 -5.72 -6.10
CA GLY A 57 -3.71 -6.59 -6.58
C GLY A 57 -4.28 -6.13 -7.93
N LEU A 58 -4.47 -4.82 -8.11
CA LEU A 58 -4.93 -4.26 -9.39
C LEU A 58 -3.94 -4.56 -10.51
N PHE A 59 -2.64 -4.36 -10.29
CA PHE A 59 -1.62 -4.72 -11.27
C PHE A 59 -1.65 -6.20 -11.61
N ALA A 60 -1.73 -7.07 -10.60
CA ALA A 60 -1.81 -8.52 -10.83
C ALA A 60 -2.98 -8.89 -11.75
N ILE A 61 -4.17 -8.28 -11.55
CA ILE A 61 -5.34 -8.50 -12.41
C ILE A 61 -5.07 -8.03 -13.83
N VAL A 62 -4.61 -6.79 -14.01
CA VAL A 62 -4.40 -6.18 -15.33
C VAL A 62 -3.37 -6.98 -16.15
N PHE A 63 -2.23 -7.32 -15.54
CA PHE A 63 -1.18 -8.08 -16.21
C PHE A 63 -1.61 -9.50 -16.53
N THR A 64 -2.32 -10.17 -15.62
CA THR A 64 -2.79 -11.54 -15.85
C THR A 64 -3.85 -11.59 -16.95
N ALA A 65 -4.83 -10.68 -16.91
CA ALA A 65 -5.89 -10.62 -17.90
C ALA A 65 -5.35 -10.22 -19.29
N GLY A 66 -4.55 -9.15 -19.36
CA GLY A 66 -3.95 -8.67 -20.59
C GLY A 66 -2.98 -9.69 -21.19
N GLY A 67 -2.05 -10.19 -20.38
CA GLY A 67 -1.09 -11.22 -20.78
C GLY A 67 -1.76 -12.50 -21.24
N GLY A 68 -2.77 -12.98 -20.50
CA GLY A 68 -3.56 -14.14 -20.85
C GLY A 68 -4.33 -13.97 -22.16
N TYR A 69 -4.92 -12.80 -22.38
CA TYR A 69 -5.60 -12.49 -23.64
C TYR A 69 -4.64 -12.51 -24.83
N HIS A 70 -3.49 -11.84 -24.73
CA HIS A 70 -2.50 -11.81 -25.80
C HIS A 70 -1.92 -13.20 -26.10
N MET A 71 -1.63 -13.98 -25.05
CA MET A 71 -1.18 -15.37 -25.18
C MET A 71 -2.22 -16.21 -25.91
N ALA A 72 -3.48 -16.17 -25.49
CA ALA A 72 -4.57 -16.92 -26.12
C ALA A 72 -4.79 -16.49 -27.58
N ALA A 73 -4.76 -15.18 -27.86
CA ALA A 73 -4.88 -14.64 -29.21
C ALA A 73 -3.73 -15.11 -30.13
N TRP A 74 -2.50 -15.17 -29.61
CA TRP A 74 -1.35 -15.70 -30.35
C TRP A 74 -1.47 -17.21 -30.61
N VAL A 75 -1.87 -18.00 -29.62
CA VAL A 75 -2.08 -19.46 -29.79
C VAL A 75 -3.15 -19.72 -30.87
N ARG A 76 -4.27 -18.99 -30.82
CA ARG A 76 -5.32 -19.10 -31.85
C ARG A 76 -4.79 -18.77 -33.24
N ARG A 77 -4.05 -17.66 -33.40
CA ARG A 77 -3.46 -17.28 -34.69
C ARG A 77 -2.50 -18.34 -35.22
N ARG A 78 -1.65 -18.93 -34.37
CA ARG A 78 -0.71 -19.99 -34.78
C ARG A 78 -1.41 -21.29 -35.21
N ARG A 79 -2.55 -21.63 -34.61
CA ARG A 79 -3.33 -22.81 -34.99
C ARG A 79 -4.03 -22.65 -36.34
N MET A 80 -4.43 -21.43 -36.71
CA MET A 80 -5.11 -21.15 -37.98
C MET A 80 -4.14 -21.00 -39.17
N ALA A 81 -2.85 -20.82 -38.90
CA ALA A 81 -1.80 -20.69 -39.92
C ALA A 81 -1.09 -22.02 -40.24
N ARG A 82 -1.54 -23.13 -39.66
CA ARG A 82 -1.14 -24.51 -39.98
C ARG A 82 -2.30 -25.21 -40.66
#